data_AF-A0ABD2KPJ7-F1
#
_entry.id   AF-A0ABD2KPJ7-F1
#
_cell.length_a   1.000
_cell.length_b   1.000
_cell.length_c   1.000
_cell.angle_alpha   90.00
_cell.angle_beta   90.00
_cell.angle_gamma   90.00
#
_symmetry.space_group_name_H-M   'P 1'
#
loop_
_entity.id
_entity.type
_entity.pdbx_description
1 polymer ?
#
loop_
_entity_poly.entity_id
_entity_poly.type
_entity_poly.pdbx_seq_one_letter_code
_entity_poly.pdbx_strand_id
1 'polypeptide(L)'
;MNILFLSLICFGFLLSFGEGTKNLEDIPSGSRNNDEATKDAQKKDQKFLLGQIDEAKKWALANGLMIKHGRMMPFSLFPSPFPRALFDKAVDVQKSLQLLYFRAMRDFDFLKEMHRAQTETNEEFRQTVDFIENCYKDGFKQPLTLFCQRAGYMAHENEENNEKKLELKQQDSYRSLLAHTKRMQQLFTLPGVVERFFPRPEEAHMVKAIREVLTKSWSIGEGDEEAEEIIKNHFVFPDSAHLNVAATPELGIFGCLLGNIEDGTVLQQFSGEAHVMRTKLASENEGGIWNGKSVCDSPLLV
;
A
#
# COMPACT_ATOMS: atom_id res chain seq x y z
N MET A 1 -10.41 27.29 -19.71
CA MET A 1 -9.45 27.67 -18.65
C MET A 1 -10.10 27.23 -17.33
N ASN A 2 -9.82 26.12 -16.65
CA ASN A 2 -8.72 25.17 -16.64
C ASN A 2 -9.29 23.75 -16.38
N ILE A 3 -9.27 22.85 -17.38
CA ILE A 3 -9.76 21.45 -17.26
C ILE A 3 -8.61 20.49 -16.85
N LEU A 4 -7.39 21.01 -16.74
CA LEU A 4 -6.23 20.29 -16.20
C LEU A 4 -6.27 20.09 -14.67
N PHE A 5 -7.24 20.68 -13.95
CA PHE A 5 -7.17 20.73 -12.49
C PHE A 5 -7.69 19.49 -11.76
N LEU A 6 -8.60 18.69 -12.34
CA LEU A 6 -9.08 17.47 -11.65
C LEU A 6 -8.10 16.30 -11.74
N SER A 7 -7.28 16.23 -12.79
CA SER A 7 -6.24 15.20 -12.94
C SER A 7 -4.91 15.58 -12.29
N LEU A 8 -4.61 16.87 -12.09
CA LEU A 8 -3.35 17.31 -11.47
C LEU A 8 -3.35 17.34 -9.94
N ILE A 9 -4.52 17.30 -9.28
CA ILE A 9 -4.56 17.15 -7.82
C ILE A 9 -4.05 15.75 -7.39
N CYS A 10 -3.97 14.80 -8.33
CA CYS A 10 -3.63 13.39 -8.07
C CYS A 10 -2.13 13.05 -7.97
N PHE A 11 -1.20 13.98 -8.20
CA PHE A 11 0.24 13.70 -8.03
C PHE A 11 0.85 14.21 -6.71
N GLY A 12 0.17 15.15 -6.03
CA GLY A 12 0.69 15.79 -4.81
C GLY A 12 0.49 15.00 -3.51
N PHE A 13 -0.31 13.93 -3.56
CA PHE A 13 -0.64 13.10 -2.42
C PHE A 13 -0.17 11.67 -2.66
N LEU A 14 1.10 11.43 -2.98
CA LEU A 14 1.68 10.06 -2.98
C LEU A 14 2.28 9.67 -1.62
N LEU A 15 2.36 10.62 -0.69
CA LEU A 15 2.88 10.49 0.66
C LEU A 15 1.93 11.24 1.61
N SER A 16 1.21 10.54 2.48
CA SER A 16 0.31 11.18 3.45
C SER A 16 1.12 12.09 4.38
N PHE A 17 0.67 13.34 4.51
CA PHE A 17 1.25 14.36 5.38
C PHE A 17 0.66 14.24 6.80
N GLY A 18 1.53 13.98 7.77
CA GLY A 18 1.24 14.13 9.19
C GLY A 18 2.39 14.90 9.83
N GLU A 19 2.09 16.00 10.51
CA GLU A 19 3.07 16.74 11.32
C GLU A 19 3.28 15.99 12.64
N GLY A 20 4.50 15.55 12.90
CA GLY A 20 4.82 14.90 14.17
C GLY A 20 6.25 14.41 14.24
N THR A 21 7.19 15.30 14.58
CA THR A 21 8.54 14.90 14.99
C THR A 21 8.49 14.44 16.45
N LYS A 22 8.72 13.15 16.70
CA LYS A 22 9.14 12.66 18.02
C LYS A 22 10.48 11.94 17.89
N ASN A 23 11.40 12.27 18.79
CA ASN A 23 12.73 11.69 18.89
C ASN A 23 12.60 10.21 19.28
N LEU A 24 13.23 9.35 18.48
CA LEU A 24 13.38 7.91 18.71
C LEU A 24 14.70 7.67 19.45
N GLU A 25 14.71 7.99 20.74
CA GLU A 25 15.72 7.51 21.68
C GLU A 25 14.97 6.64 22.69
N ASP A 26 15.15 5.32 22.59
CA ASP A 26 15.09 4.34 23.70
C ASP A 26 14.83 2.92 23.16
N ILE A 27 15.91 2.16 22.86
CA ILE A 27 15.84 0.69 22.75
C ILE A 27 17.06 0.10 23.49
N PRO A 28 16.90 -0.84 24.45
CA PRO A 28 17.99 -1.28 25.30
C PRO A 28 18.93 -2.25 24.57
N SER A 29 20.25 -2.02 24.69
CA SER A 29 21.27 -2.96 24.27
C SER A 29 21.57 -3.97 25.40
N GLY A 30 21.23 -5.24 25.17
CA GLY A 30 21.55 -6.34 26.08
C GLY A 30 23.01 -6.78 25.95
N SER A 31 23.70 -6.89 27.08
CA SER A 31 25.10 -7.34 27.17
C SER A 31 25.25 -8.85 26.93
N ARG A 32 26.40 -9.26 26.37
CA ARG A 32 27.09 -10.52 26.73
C ARG A 32 28.54 -10.53 26.21
N ASN A 33 29.43 -11.06 27.05
CA ASN A 33 30.88 -11.21 26.84
C ASN A 33 31.21 -12.01 25.58
N ASN A 34 32.21 -11.58 24.80
CA ASN A 34 32.77 -12.32 23.68
C ASN A 34 34.29 -12.09 23.54
N ASP A 35 35.01 -13.16 23.18
CA ASP A 35 36.47 -13.23 23.01
C ASP A 35 37.04 -12.23 21.97
N GLU A 36 38.33 -11.87 22.09
CA GLU A 36 38.99 -10.83 21.27
C GLU A 36 38.94 -11.08 19.75
N ALA A 37 39.10 -12.34 19.30
CA ALA A 37 38.97 -12.71 17.89
C ALA A 37 37.55 -12.45 17.34
N THR A 38 36.54 -12.63 18.18
CA THR A 38 35.13 -12.36 17.88
C THR A 38 34.86 -10.86 17.82
N LYS A 39 35.51 -10.07 18.68
CA LYS A 39 35.44 -8.59 18.64
C LYS A 39 36.06 -8.01 17.39
N ASP A 40 37.18 -8.55 16.91
CA ASP A 40 37.85 -8.06 15.70
C ASP A 40 37.09 -8.41 14.43
N ALA A 41 36.49 -9.61 14.36
CA ALA A 41 35.56 -9.97 13.29
C ALA A 41 34.32 -9.04 13.30
N GLN A 42 33.69 -8.83 14.46
CA GLN A 42 32.55 -7.92 14.61
C GLN A 42 32.88 -6.47 14.22
N LYS A 43 34.07 -5.97 14.58
CA LYS A 43 34.53 -4.63 14.17
C LYS A 43 34.73 -4.55 12.65
N LYS A 44 35.27 -5.60 12.03
CA LYS A 44 35.48 -5.65 10.57
C LYS A 44 34.14 -5.66 9.83
N ASP A 45 33.18 -6.45 10.31
CA ASP A 45 31.82 -6.51 9.76
C ASP A 45 31.08 -5.17 9.94
N GLN A 46 31.21 -4.55 11.12
CA GLN A 46 30.64 -3.23 11.38
C GLN A 46 31.24 -2.15 10.47
N LYS A 47 32.57 -2.17 10.26
CA LYS A 47 33.24 -1.25 9.33
C LYS A 47 32.77 -1.45 7.90
N PHE A 48 32.61 -2.71 7.47
CA PHE A 48 32.08 -3.04 6.15
C PHE A 48 30.64 -2.52 5.98
N LEU A 49 29.77 -2.78 6.95
CA LEU A 49 28.38 -2.32 6.97
C LEU A 49 28.27 -0.80 6.87
N LEU A 50 29.06 -0.07 7.68
CA LEU A 50 29.08 1.41 7.63
C LEU A 50 29.55 1.94 6.27
N GLY A 51 30.50 1.25 5.63
CA GLY A 51 30.91 1.55 4.25
C GLY A 51 29.77 1.36 3.24
N GLN A 52 29.00 0.27 3.36
CA GLN A 52 27.82 0.05 2.50
C GLN A 52 26.75 1.12 2.70
N ILE A 53 26.51 1.54 3.95
CA ILE A 53 25.55 2.61 4.27
C ILE A 53 25.98 3.93 3.62
N ASP A 54 27.26 4.29 3.71
CA ASP A 54 27.78 5.52 3.10
C ASP A 54 27.61 5.53 1.58
N GLU A 55 27.96 4.43 0.92
CA GLU A 55 27.77 4.28 -0.53
C GLU A 55 26.28 4.29 -0.93
N ALA A 56 25.41 3.63 -0.16
CA ALA A 56 23.97 3.66 -0.42
C ALA A 56 23.39 5.07 -0.27
N LYS A 57 23.83 5.85 0.74
CA LYS A 57 23.42 7.25 0.90
C LYS A 57 23.86 8.12 -0.28
N LYS A 58 25.10 7.95 -0.76
CA LYS A 58 25.61 8.65 -1.96
C LYS A 58 24.79 8.29 -3.19
N TRP A 59 24.50 7.01 -3.39
CA TRP A 59 23.67 6.55 -4.51
C TRP A 59 22.26 7.16 -4.45
N ALA A 60 21.63 7.15 -3.28
CA ALA A 60 20.29 7.72 -3.08
C ALA A 60 20.24 9.21 -3.45
N LEU A 61 21.22 9.99 -3.00
CA LEU A 61 21.33 11.41 -3.34
C LEU A 61 21.60 11.64 -4.84
N ALA A 62 22.50 10.85 -5.43
CA ALA A 62 22.85 10.97 -6.85
C ALA A 62 21.71 10.58 -7.81
N ASN A 63 20.80 9.68 -7.37
CA ASN A 63 19.70 9.17 -8.18
C ASN A 63 18.33 9.77 -7.80
N GLY A 64 18.32 10.81 -6.95
CA GLY A 64 17.10 11.55 -6.63
C GLY A 64 16.12 10.80 -5.73
N LEU A 65 16.58 9.83 -4.92
CA LEU A 65 15.80 9.22 -3.85
C LEU A 65 15.66 10.21 -2.68
N MET A 66 14.89 11.27 -2.94
CA MET A 66 14.80 12.45 -2.09
C MET A 66 13.34 12.84 -1.85
N ILE A 67 13.11 13.50 -0.72
CA ILE A 67 11.88 14.18 -0.34
C ILE A 67 12.10 15.70 -0.36
N LYS A 68 10.99 16.43 -0.17
CA LYS A 68 10.93 17.89 -0.13
C LYS A 68 12.06 18.49 0.73
N HIS A 69 12.61 19.62 0.28
CA HIS A 69 13.76 20.30 0.88
C HIS A 69 15.10 19.58 0.70
N GLY A 70 15.22 18.69 -0.30
CA GLY A 70 16.50 18.06 -0.67
C GLY A 70 17.00 17.03 0.33
N ARG A 71 16.13 16.52 1.21
CA ARG A 71 16.47 15.46 2.17
C ARG A 71 16.35 14.10 1.51
N MET A 72 17.28 13.21 1.78
CA MET A 72 17.22 11.82 1.32
C MET A 72 16.02 11.10 1.94
N MET A 73 15.30 10.27 1.17
CA MET A 73 14.28 9.40 1.77
C MET A 73 14.94 8.31 2.62
N PRO A 74 14.34 7.92 3.76
CA PRO A 74 14.85 6.76 4.48
C PRO A 74 14.55 5.48 3.70
N PHE A 75 15.49 4.53 3.72
CA PHE A 75 15.39 3.27 2.99
C PHE A 75 15.93 2.08 3.80
N SER A 76 15.53 0.86 3.43
CA SER A 76 16.14 -0.38 3.90
C SER A 76 17.48 -0.60 3.20
N LEU A 77 18.51 -0.99 3.94
CA LEU A 77 19.83 -1.25 3.35
C LEU A 77 19.81 -2.49 2.45
N PHE A 78 19.06 -3.51 2.84
CA PHE A 78 18.94 -4.76 2.10
C PHE A 78 17.51 -4.92 1.58
N PRO A 79 17.32 -5.52 0.40
CA PRO A 79 16.00 -5.82 -0.11
C PRO A 79 15.29 -6.80 0.83
N SER A 80 14.05 -6.50 1.19
CA SER A 80 13.28 -7.36 2.08
C SER A 80 12.80 -8.63 1.37
N PRO A 81 12.97 -9.83 1.95
CA PRO A 81 12.48 -11.06 1.35
C PRO A 81 10.96 -11.03 1.23
N PHE A 82 10.44 -11.51 0.10
CA PHE A 82 9.02 -11.64 -0.15
C PHE A 82 8.74 -12.87 -1.02
N PRO A 83 7.78 -13.75 -0.67
CA PRO A 83 7.55 -14.96 -1.44
C PRO A 83 7.16 -14.66 -2.88
N ARG A 84 7.88 -15.24 -3.86
CA ARG A 84 7.61 -15.03 -5.29
C ARG A 84 6.16 -15.33 -5.66
N ALA A 85 5.61 -16.45 -5.16
CA ALA A 85 4.25 -16.86 -5.45
C ALA A 85 3.21 -15.81 -4.98
N LEU A 86 3.47 -15.14 -3.85
CA LEU A 86 2.57 -14.08 -3.35
C LEU A 86 2.74 -12.78 -4.14
N PHE A 87 3.96 -12.46 -4.59
CA PHE A 87 4.20 -11.32 -5.47
C PHE A 87 3.47 -11.50 -6.81
N ASP A 88 3.62 -12.67 -7.44
CA ASP A 88 2.96 -12.98 -8.71
C ASP A 88 1.44 -12.95 -8.54
N LYS A 89 0.92 -13.50 -7.44
CA LYS A 89 -0.51 -13.40 -7.10
C LYS A 89 -1.00 -11.94 -6.97
N ALA A 90 -0.21 -11.07 -6.34
CA ALA A 90 -0.53 -9.65 -6.19
C ALA A 90 -0.58 -8.93 -7.55
N VAL A 91 0.34 -9.29 -8.46
CA VAL A 91 0.37 -8.77 -9.83
C VAL A 91 -0.85 -9.25 -10.63
N ASP A 92 -1.17 -10.55 -10.55
CA ASP A 92 -2.24 -11.17 -11.33
C ASP A 92 -3.63 -10.64 -10.97
N VAL A 93 -3.89 -10.41 -9.67
CA VAL A 93 -5.20 -9.91 -9.20
C VAL A 93 -5.43 -8.44 -9.55
N GLN A 94 -4.39 -7.68 -9.86
CA GLN A 94 -4.46 -6.22 -10.01
C GLN A 94 -5.45 -5.76 -11.09
N LYS A 95 -5.53 -6.45 -12.24
CA LYS A 95 -6.51 -6.11 -13.29
C LYS A 95 -7.96 -6.34 -12.84
N SER A 96 -8.19 -7.40 -12.08
CA SER A 96 -9.49 -7.72 -11.51
C SER A 96 -9.92 -6.66 -10.49
N LEU A 97 -9.00 -6.23 -9.62
CA LEU A 97 -9.27 -5.14 -8.68
C LEU A 97 -9.56 -3.83 -9.41
N GLN A 98 -8.76 -3.45 -10.41
CA GLN A 98 -9.03 -2.24 -11.19
C GLN A 98 -10.43 -2.24 -11.78
N LEU A 99 -10.86 -3.38 -12.33
CA LEU A 99 -12.17 -3.52 -12.92
C LEU A 99 -13.29 -3.45 -11.88
N LEU A 100 -13.09 -4.05 -10.69
CA LEU A 100 -14.01 -3.91 -9.55
C LEU A 100 -14.22 -2.44 -9.20
N TYR A 101 -13.12 -1.72 -8.94
CA TYR A 101 -13.20 -0.30 -8.57
C TYR A 101 -13.77 0.53 -9.71
N PHE A 102 -13.38 0.28 -10.96
CA PHE A 102 -13.94 0.97 -12.14
C PHE A 102 -15.45 0.81 -12.27
N ARG A 103 -15.97 -0.39 -12.05
CA ARG A 103 -17.42 -0.64 -12.07
C ARG A 103 -18.12 -0.03 -10.86
N ALA A 104 -17.51 -0.10 -9.67
CA ALA A 104 -18.06 0.53 -8.47
C ALA A 104 -18.14 2.06 -8.60
N MET A 105 -17.16 2.70 -9.24
CA MET A 105 -17.17 4.15 -9.51
C MET A 105 -18.38 4.63 -10.32
N ARG A 106 -18.93 3.76 -11.16
CA ARG A 106 -20.09 4.05 -12.01
C ARG A 106 -21.43 3.93 -11.28
N ASP A 107 -21.47 3.23 -10.16
CA ASP A 107 -22.67 3.06 -9.34
C ASP A 107 -22.68 4.14 -8.24
N PHE A 108 -22.92 5.40 -8.64
CA PHE A 108 -22.84 6.53 -7.71
C PHE A 108 -23.88 6.47 -6.60
N ASP A 109 -25.08 5.97 -6.88
CA ASP A 109 -26.11 5.81 -5.85
C ASP A 109 -25.69 4.79 -4.79
N PHE A 110 -25.09 3.67 -5.20
CA PHE A 110 -24.47 2.73 -4.27
C PHE A 110 -23.37 3.40 -3.45
N LEU A 111 -22.46 4.15 -4.07
CA LEU A 111 -21.38 4.85 -3.36
C LEU A 111 -21.93 5.86 -2.33
N LYS A 112 -22.94 6.65 -2.72
CA LYS A 112 -23.60 7.63 -1.85
C LYS A 112 -24.26 6.94 -0.66
N GLU A 113 -25.00 5.87 -0.90
CA GLU A 113 -25.65 5.08 0.16
C GLU A 113 -24.63 4.49 1.13
N MET A 114 -23.54 3.92 0.59
CA MET A 114 -22.49 3.36 1.42
C MET A 114 -21.80 4.43 2.28
N HIS A 115 -21.81 5.70 1.92
CA HIS A 115 -21.15 6.75 2.71
C HIS A 115 -22.13 7.66 3.47
N ARG A 116 -23.43 7.33 3.52
CA ARG A 116 -24.48 8.14 4.17
C ARG A 116 -24.11 8.60 5.59
N ALA A 117 -23.69 7.67 6.45
CA ALA A 117 -23.30 8.00 7.83
C ALA A 117 -22.09 8.96 7.91
N GLN A 118 -21.16 8.91 6.94
CA GLN A 118 -20.03 9.83 6.88
C GLN A 118 -20.47 11.21 6.40
N THR A 119 -21.39 11.29 5.43
CA THR A 119 -21.94 12.57 4.96
C THR A 119 -22.79 13.28 6.02
N GLU A 120 -23.38 12.55 6.97
CA GLU A 120 -24.15 13.12 8.08
C GLU A 120 -23.25 13.77 9.14
N THR A 121 -22.02 13.27 9.29
CA THR A 121 -21.10 13.65 10.38
C THR A 121 -19.92 14.50 9.92
N ASN A 122 -19.61 14.53 8.62
CA ASN A 122 -18.49 15.27 8.04
C ASN A 122 -18.97 16.19 6.90
N GLU A 123 -18.95 17.50 7.17
CA GLU A 123 -19.41 18.52 6.22
C GLU A 123 -18.56 18.60 4.95
N GLU A 124 -17.23 18.57 5.05
CA GLU A 124 -16.32 18.63 3.89
C GLU A 124 -16.52 17.42 2.96
N PHE A 125 -16.72 16.25 3.57
CA PHE A 125 -17.00 15.03 2.82
C PHE A 125 -18.37 15.10 2.14
N ARG A 126 -19.40 15.62 2.82
CA ARG A 126 -20.73 15.86 2.23
C ARG A 126 -20.64 16.82 1.04
N GLN A 127 -19.93 17.94 1.17
CA GLN A 127 -19.72 18.88 0.07
C GLN A 127 -19.06 18.21 -1.14
N THR A 128 -18.13 17.29 -0.92
CA THR A 128 -17.49 16.49 -1.99
C THR A 128 -18.50 15.58 -2.69
N VAL A 129 -19.35 14.89 -1.92
CA VAL A 129 -20.41 14.02 -2.48
C VAL A 129 -21.43 14.83 -3.26
N ASP A 130 -21.87 15.98 -2.73
CA ASP A 130 -22.81 16.89 -3.40
C ASP A 130 -22.24 17.44 -4.71
N PHE A 131 -20.95 17.79 -4.72
CA PHE A 131 -20.25 18.20 -5.93
C PHE A 131 -20.26 17.10 -7.00
N ILE A 132 -19.92 15.86 -6.63
CA ILE A 132 -19.95 14.72 -7.55
C ILE A 132 -21.37 14.50 -8.08
N GLU A 133 -22.38 14.55 -7.22
CA GLU A 133 -23.78 14.40 -7.62
C GLU A 133 -24.20 15.44 -8.67
N ASN A 134 -23.77 16.69 -8.51
CA ASN A 134 -24.02 17.73 -9.50
C ASN A 134 -23.30 17.46 -10.83
N CYS A 135 -22.06 16.94 -10.80
CA CYS A 135 -21.39 16.49 -12.02
C CYS A 135 -22.17 15.38 -12.75
N TYR A 136 -22.79 14.45 -12.02
CA TYR A 136 -23.66 13.42 -12.60
C TYR A 136 -24.94 14.04 -13.22
N LYS A 137 -25.56 15.02 -12.56
CA LYS A 137 -26.76 15.72 -13.08
C LYS A 137 -26.47 16.51 -14.37
N ASP A 138 -25.31 17.14 -14.45
CA ASP A 138 -24.89 17.92 -15.64
C ASP A 138 -24.48 17.03 -16.84
N GLY A 139 -24.26 15.74 -16.58
CA GLY A 139 -23.77 14.76 -17.55
C GLY A 139 -22.27 14.89 -17.83
N PHE A 140 -21.63 13.77 -18.18
CA PHE A 140 -20.18 13.72 -18.42
C PHE A 140 -19.81 14.45 -19.72
N LYS A 141 -19.12 15.59 -19.61
CA LYS A 141 -18.57 16.29 -20.80
C LYS A 141 -17.28 15.66 -21.33
N GLN A 142 -16.59 14.91 -20.48
CA GLN A 142 -15.41 14.11 -20.80
C GLN A 142 -15.58 12.72 -20.17
N PRO A 143 -16.04 11.72 -20.93
CA PRO A 143 -16.27 10.39 -20.39
C PRO A 143 -14.99 9.54 -20.31
N LEU A 144 -13.96 9.84 -21.10
CA LEU A 144 -12.69 9.12 -21.05
C LEU A 144 -11.96 9.43 -19.74
N THR A 145 -11.73 8.39 -18.97
CA THR A 145 -11.16 8.45 -17.62
C THR A 145 -9.96 7.53 -17.53
N LEU A 146 -8.83 8.08 -17.08
CA LEU A 146 -7.68 7.30 -16.65
C LEU A 146 -7.78 7.09 -15.13
N PHE A 147 -8.01 5.85 -14.74
CA PHE A 147 -8.05 5.41 -13.36
C PHE A 147 -6.70 4.81 -12.97
N CYS A 148 -6.04 5.35 -11.95
CA CYS A 148 -4.77 4.83 -11.44
C CYS A 148 -4.96 4.32 -10.02
N GLN A 149 -4.48 3.10 -9.74
CA GLN A 149 -4.64 2.45 -8.46
C GLN A 149 -3.31 1.86 -7.98
N ARG A 150 -3.07 1.96 -6.67
CA ARG A 150 -2.12 1.12 -5.95
C ARG A 150 -2.87 0.25 -4.95
N ALA A 151 -2.76 -1.07 -5.08
CA ALA A 151 -3.22 -2.02 -4.08
C ALA A 151 -2.02 -2.44 -3.21
N GLY A 152 -2.15 -2.28 -1.90
CA GLY A 152 -1.14 -2.64 -0.91
C GLY A 152 -1.44 -3.99 -0.28
N TYR A 153 -0.40 -4.80 -0.09
CA TYR A 153 -0.46 -6.16 0.42
C TYR A 153 0.62 -6.44 1.45
N MET A 154 0.33 -7.42 2.30
CA MET A 154 1.29 -8.02 3.22
C MET A 154 1.16 -9.54 3.17
N ALA A 155 2.27 -10.23 3.43
CA ALA A 155 2.26 -11.65 3.74
C ALA A 155 1.84 -11.84 5.20
N HIS A 156 0.81 -12.65 5.40
CA HIS A 156 0.36 -13.07 6.74
C HIS A 156 0.65 -14.54 6.93
N GLU A 157 1.07 -14.89 8.13
CA GLU A 157 1.27 -16.26 8.53
C GLU A 157 -0.02 -16.80 9.14
N ASN A 158 -0.57 -17.84 8.51
CA ASN A 158 -1.67 -18.61 9.04
C ASN A 158 -1.15 -20.00 9.45
N GLU A 159 -1.51 -20.45 10.64
CA GLU A 159 -1.22 -21.79 11.14
C GLU A 159 -2.46 -22.67 10.99
N GLU A 160 -2.54 -23.40 9.87
CA GLU A 160 -3.53 -24.45 9.68
C GLU A 160 -2.86 -25.82 9.87
N ASN A 161 -3.41 -26.66 10.75
CA ASN A 161 -2.95 -28.05 10.96
C ASN A 161 -1.45 -28.20 11.31
N ASN A 162 -0.85 -27.27 12.06
CA ASN A 162 0.58 -27.18 12.38
C ASN A 162 1.51 -26.94 11.16
N GLU A 163 0.95 -26.52 10.01
CA GLU A 163 1.73 -26.07 8.87
C GLU A 163 1.63 -24.54 8.75
N LYS A 164 2.79 -23.88 8.76
CA LYS A 164 2.89 -22.43 8.56
C LYS A 164 2.72 -22.14 7.08
N LYS A 165 1.68 -21.41 6.73
CA LYS A 165 1.38 -21.02 5.36
C LYS A 165 1.29 -19.51 5.26
N LEU A 166 2.01 -18.94 4.29
CA LEU A 166 1.92 -17.51 4.00
C LEU A 166 0.79 -17.24 3.01
N GLU A 167 -0.02 -16.23 3.33
CA GLU A 167 -1.13 -15.78 2.51
C GLU A 167 -1.03 -14.28 2.20
N LEU A 168 -1.39 -13.92 0.97
CA LEU A 168 -1.37 -12.53 0.52
C LEU A 168 -2.68 -11.86 0.93
N LYS A 169 -2.57 -10.81 1.75
CA LYS A 169 -3.74 -10.03 2.18
C LYS A 169 -3.62 -8.59 1.75
N GLN A 170 -4.71 -8.05 1.20
CA GLN A 170 -4.80 -6.64 0.87
C GLN A 170 -5.01 -5.80 2.14
N GLN A 171 -4.13 -4.83 2.38
CA GLN A 171 -4.14 -4.00 3.59
C GLN A 171 -4.72 -2.62 3.35
N ASP A 172 -4.35 -1.97 2.23
CA ASP A 172 -4.84 -0.63 1.88
C ASP A 172 -4.88 -0.43 0.36
N SER A 173 -5.71 0.49 -0.10
CA SER A 173 -5.71 0.99 -1.47
C SER A 173 -5.73 2.51 -1.42
N TYR A 174 -4.89 3.17 -2.20
CA TYR A 174 -4.66 4.60 -2.01
C TYR A 174 -5.95 5.43 -2.17
N ARG A 175 -6.20 6.31 -1.20
CA ARG A 175 -7.47 7.02 -1.00
C ARG A 175 -7.53 8.29 -1.85
N SER A 176 -8.22 8.23 -2.98
CA SER A 176 -8.55 9.44 -3.74
C SER A 176 -9.98 9.47 -4.27
N LEU A 177 -10.80 8.45 -3.96
CA LEU A 177 -12.16 8.37 -4.47
C LEU A 177 -13.10 7.61 -3.52
N LEU A 178 -14.40 7.90 -3.59
CA LEU A 178 -15.46 7.24 -2.80
C LEU A 178 -15.37 5.70 -2.88
N ALA A 179 -14.98 5.16 -4.03
CA ALA A 179 -14.83 3.71 -4.22
C ALA A 179 -13.65 3.11 -3.41
N HIS A 180 -12.63 3.90 -3.04
CA HIS A 180 -11.38 3.44 -2.40
C HIS A 180 -11.35 3.60 -0.87
N THR A 181 -12.43 4.06 -0.26
CA THR A 181 -12.45 4.23 1.20
C THR A 181 -12.28 2.89 1.90
N LYS A 182 -11.76 2.93 3.12
CA LYS A 182 -11.65 1.73 3.98
C LYS A 182 -13.01 1.04 4.13
N ARG A 183 -14.09 1.81 4.21
CA ARG A 183 -15.45 1.29 4.26
C ARG A 183 -15.81 0.48 3.01
N MET A 184 -15.46 0.97 1.82
CA MET A 184 -15.68 0.20 0.59
C MET A 184 -14.87 -1.09 0.56
N GLN A 185 -13.61 -1.05 0.99
CA GLN A 185 -12.79 -2.26 1.11
C GLN A 185 -13.45 -3.30 2.05
N GLN A 186 -13.99 -2.85 3.19
CA GLN A 186 -14.75 -3.70 4.11
C GLN A 186 -16.04 -4.25 3.50
N LEU A 187 -16.76 -3.44 2.72
CA LEU A 187 -17.99 -3.88 2.06
C LEU A 187 -17.70 -4.93 0.99
N PHE A 188 -16.59 -4.81 0.27
CA PHE A 188 -16.19 -5.82 -0.71
C PHE A 188 -15.86 -7.18 -0.08
N THR A 189 -15.58 -7.26 1.22
CA THR A 189 -15.43 -8.57 1.89
C THR A 189 -16.77 -9.25 2.15
N LEU A 190 -17.90 -8.55 2.08
CA LEU A 190 -19.23 -9.13 2.33
C LEU A 190 -19.70 -10.02 1.17
N PRO A 191 -20.40 -11.13 1.43
CA PRO A 191 -20.95 -12.00 0.39
C PRO A 191 -21.84 -11.23 -0.60
N GLY A 192 -21.70 -11.50 -1.90
CA GLY A 192 -22.53 -10.91 -2.96
C GLY A 192 -22.11 -9.52 -3.44
N VAL A 193 -21.30 -8.77 -2.69
CA VAL A 193 -20.93 -7.39 -3.05
C VAL A 193 -19.97 -7.34 -4.23
N VAL A 194 -18.93 -8.18 -4.26
CA VAL A 194 -18.02 -8.24 -5.43
C VAL A 194 -18.77 -8.80 -6.64
N GLU A 195 -19.56 -9.84 -6.45
CA GLU A 195 -20.32 -10.54 -7.50
C GLU A 195 -21.30 -9.60 -8.22
N ARG A 196 -21.89 -8.62 -7.50
CA ARG A 196 -22.70 -7.55 -8.09
C ARG A 196 -21.99 -6.85 -9.25
N PHE A 197 -20.68 -6.67 -9.15
CA PHE A 197 -19.87 -5.99 -10.17
C PHE A 197 -19.31 -6.93 -11.24
N PHE A 198 -19.52 -8.24 -11.14
CA PHE A 198 -19.10 -9.25 -12.11
C PHE A 198 -20.24 -10.22 -12.42
N PRO A 199 -21.33 -9.76 -13.04
CA PRO A 199 -22.54 -10.57 -13.23
C PRO A 199 -22.37 -11.69 -14.28
N ARG A 200 -21.29 -11.64 -15.06
CA ARG A 200 -21.10 -12.54 -16.20
C ARG A 200 -20.30 -13.79 -15.78
N PRO A 201 -20.76 -15.01 -16.09
CA PRO A 201 -20.12 -16.25 -15.65
C PRO A 201 -18.64 -16.37 -16.05
N GLU A 202 -18.25 -15.83 -17.20
CA GLU A 202 -16.87 -15.83 -17.67
C GLU A 202 -15.92 -15.03 -16.76
N GLU A 203 -16.45 -14.12 -15.94
CA GLU A 203 -15.70 -13.28 -15.01
C GLU A 203 -15.58 -13.89 -13.60
N ALA A 204 -16.15 -15.08 -13.37
CA ALA A 204 -16.14 -15.73 -12.06
C ALA A 204 -14.72 -15.96 -11.51
N HIS A 205 -13.75 -16.17 -12.39
CA HIS A 205 -12.34 -16.30 -12.00
C HIS A 205 -11.77 -15.01 -11.40
N MET A 206 -12.23 -13.84 -11.85
CA MET A 206 -11.83 -12.53 -11.29
C MET A 206 -12.39 -12.36 -9.89
N VAL A 207 -13.67 -12.72 -9.68
CA VAL A 207 -14.30 -12.72 -8.36
C VAL A 207 -13.52 -13.61 -7.40
N LYS A 208 -13.20 -14.83 -7.82
CA LYS A 208 -12.40 -15.76 -7.01
C LYS A 208 -11.06 -15.16 -6.62
N ALA A 209 -10.30 -14.62 -7.58
CA ALA A 209 -9.00 -14.01 -7.33
C ALA A 209 -9.09 -12.82 -6.36
N ILE A 210 -10.10 -11.96 -6.53
CA ILE A 210 -10.37 -10.82 -5.62
C ILE A 210 -10.68 -11.31 -4.22
N ARG A 211 -11.56 -12.31 -4.07
CA ARG A 211 -11.97 -12.87 -2.78
C ARG A 211 -10.81 -13.51 -2.01
N GLU A 212 -9.86 -14.09 -2.73
CA GLU A 212 -8.66 -14.68 -2.13
C GLU A 212 -7.69 -13.65 -1.53
N VAL A 213 -7.74 -12.38 -1.93
CA VAL A 213 -6.85 -11.31 -1.40
C VAL A 213 -7.59 -10.30 -0.53
N LEU A 214 -8.88 -10.10 -0.77
CA LEU A 214 -9.80 -9.33 0.08
C LEU A 214 -10.32 -10.21 1.22
N THR A 215 -9.39 -10.69 2.05
CA THR A 215 -9.72 -11.48 3.24
C THR A 215 -10.11 -10.57 4.42
N LYS A 216 -10.73 -11.18 5.43
CA LYS A 216 -11.37 -10.58 6.62
C LYS A 216 -10.54 -9.67 7.53
N SER A 217 -9.33 -9.23 7.15
CA SER A 217 -8.50 -8.35 7.99
C SER A 217 -9.16 -7.00 8.36
N TRP A 218 -10.33 -6.71 7.78
CA TRP A 218 -11.19 -5.59 8.19
C TRP A 218 -12.68 -5.94 8.30
N SER A 219 -13.10 -7.21 8.32
CA SER A 219 -14.53 -7.53 8.45
C SER A 219 -15.12 -6.84 9.68
N ILE A 220 -16.27 -6.19 9.50
CA ILE A 220 -17.01 -5.61 10.62
C ILE A 220 -17.39 -6.76 11.55
N GLY A 221 -16.73 -6.86 12.71
CA GLY A 221 -17.15 -7.74 13.80
C GLY A 221 -16.37 -9.05 14.01
N GLU A 222 -15.36 -9.38 13.19
CA GLU A 222 -14.53 -10.57 13.41
C GLU A 222 -13.05 -10.19 13.26
N GLY A 223 -12.30 -10.30 14.36
CA GLY A 223 -10.85 -10.10 14.40
C GLY A 223 -10.19 -11.47 14.53
N ASP A 224 -9.68 -11.97 13.42
CA ASP A 224 -8.77 -13.11 13.45
C ASP A 224 -7.37 -12.59 13.80
N GLU A 225 -6.76 -13.15 14.86
CA GLU A 225 -5.41 -12.83 15.33
C GLU A 225 -4.38 -13.50 14.39
N GLU A 226 -4.21 -12.97 13.18
CA GLU A 226 -3.18 -13.43 12.26
C GLU A 226 -1.92 -12.55 12.37
N ALA A 227 -0.75 -13.19 12.38
CA ALA A 227 0.53 -12.51 12.52
C ALA A 227 1.09 -12.09 11.14
N GLU A 228 1.56 -10.85 11.05
CA GLU A 228 2.34 -10.39 9.91
C GLU A 228 3.70 -11.13 9.85
N GLU A 229 4.23 -11.37 8.64
CA GLU A 229 5.59 -11.89 8.49
C GLU A 229 6.62 -10.85 8.95
N ILE A 230 7.41 -11.20 9.97
CA ILE A 230 8.44 -10.31 10.56
C ILE A 230 9.83 -10.71 10.07
N ILE A 231 10.56 -9.74 9.52
CA ILE A 231 11.95 -9.88 9.09
C ILE A 231 12.88 -9.01 9.95
N LYS A 232 14.20 -9.18 9.79
CA LYS A 232 15.20 -8.24 10.32
C LYS A 232 15.83 -7.47 9.17
N ASN A 233 15.91 -6.13 9.29
CA ASN A 233 16.53 -5.28 8.28
C ASN A 233 17.18 -4.05 8.91
N HIS A 234 18.05 -3.35 8.15
CA HIS A 234 18.70 -2.12 8.57
C HIS A 234 18.02 -0.91 7.93
N PHE A 235 17.41 -0.06 8.74
CA PHE A 235 16.85 1.21 8.27
C PHE A 235 17.94 2.27 8.23
N VAL A 236 18.06 2.94 7.09
CA VAL A 236 19.00 4.01 6.85
C VAL A 236 18.24 5.33 6.77
N PHE A 237 18.58 6.26 7.67
CA PHE A 237 18.01 7.59 7.72
C PHE A 237 19.05 8.64 7.27
N PRO A 238 18.61 9.81 6.76
CA PRO A 238 19.50 10.89 6.36
C PRO A 238 20.41 11.34 7.50
N ASP A 239 19.81 11.77 8.61
CA ASP A 239 20.49 12.50 9.70
C ASP A 239 20.63 11.69 10.99
N SER A 240 20.36 10.37 10.95
CA SER A 240 20.35 9.51 12.14
C SER A 240 21.19 8.24 11.94
N ALA A 241 21.53 7.60 13.06
CA ALA A 241 22.15 6.29 13.04
C ALA A 241 21.24 5.27 12.32
N HIS A 242 21.85 4.29 11.68
CA HIS A 242 21.10 3.18 11.13
C HIS A 242 20.51 2.34 12.27
N LEU A 243 19.34 1.74 12.03
CA LEU A 243 18.65 0.92 13.01
C LEU A 243 18.52 -0.51 12.49
N ASN A 244 19.01 -1.50 13.24
CA ASN A 244 18.71 -2.91 12.98
C ASN A 244 17.40 -3.26 13.67
N VAL A 245 16.35 -3.51 12.91
CA VAL A 245 14.97 -3.56 13.41
C VAL A 245 14.24 -4.81 12.95
N ALA A 246 13.30 -5.27 13.77
CA ALA A 246 12.25 -6.19 13.36
C ALA A 246 11.21 -5.40 12.55
N ALA A 247 10.87 -5.89 11.37
CA ALA A 247 10.10 -5.12 10.40
C ALA A 247 9.16 -6.00 9.57
N THR A 248 8.09 -5.39 9.06
CA THR A 248 7.12 -6.03 8.16
C THR A 248 7.20 -5.38 6.78
N PRO A 249 7.44 -6.16 5.71
CA PRO A 249 7.36 -5.68 4.33
C PRO A 249 5.91 -5.51 3.85
N GLU A 250 5.67 -4.40 3.15
CA GLU A 250 4.41 -4.04 2.50
C GLU A 250 4.64 -3.87 1.00
N LEU A 251 4.00 -4.73 0.21
CA LEU A 251 4.05 -4.70 -1.25
C LEU A 251 2.92 -3.84 -1.81
N GLY A 252 3.23 -2.82 -2.60
CA GLY A 252 2.26 -2.05 -3.37
C GLY A 252 2.36 -2.37 -4.86
N ILE A 253 1.29 -2.89 -5.46
CA ILE A 253 1.20 -3.08 -6.92
C ILE A 253 0.41 -1.93 -7.53
N PHE A 254 1.01 -1.29 -8.53
CA PHE A 254 0.35 -0.24 -9.29
C PHE A 254 -0.33 -0.81 -10.53
N GLY A 255 -1.35 -0.10 -10.98
CA GLY A 255 -1.76 -0.19 -12.36
C GLY A 255 -2.80 0.86 -12.72
N CYS A 256 -3.09 0.92 -14.01
CA CYS A 256 -3.97 1.93 -14.58
C CYS A 256 -5.00 1.29 -15.51
N LEU A 257 -6.21 1.85 -15.53
CA LEU A 257 -7.28 1.49 -16.45
C LEU A 257 -7.72 2.75 -17.19
N LEU A 258 -7.67 2.71 -18.52
CA LEU A 258 -8.28 3.71 -19.38
C LEU A 258 -9.62 3.18 -19.86
N GLY A 259 -10.69 3.94 -19.60
CA GLY A 259 -12.04 3.53 -19.97
C GLY A 259 -12.98 4.72 -20.10
N ASN A 260 -14.17 4.44 -20.60
CA ASN A 260 -15.27 5.40 -20.64
C ASN A 260 -16.16 5.17 -19.41
N ILE A 261 -16.23 6.15 -18.51
CA ILE A 261 -16.98 6.03 -17.24
C ILE A 261 -18.50 6.03 -17.46
N GLU A 262 -18.97 6.65 -18.55
CA GLU A 262 -20.39 6.75 -18.87
C GLU A 262 -20.95 5.41 -19.36
N ASP A 263 -20.36 4.82 -20.41
CA ASP A 263 -20.83 3.55 -20.97
C ASP A 263 -20.20 2.30 -20.32
N GLY A 264 -19.06 2.46 -19.63
CA GLY A 264 -18.34 1.38 -18.94
C GLY A 264 -17.34 0.62 -19.80
N THR A 265 -17.09 1.06 -21.02
CA THR A 265 -16.14 0.43 -21.93
C THR A 265 -14.73 0.57 -21.37
N VAL A 266 -14.04 -0.56 -21.23
CA VAL A 266 -12.62 -0.59 -20.89
C VAL A 266 -11.83 -0.58 -22.20
N LEU A 267 -10.97 0.41 -22.37
CA LEU A 267 -10.12 0.54 -23.55
C LEU A 267 -8.78 -0.16 -23.35
N GLN A 268 -8.17 0.01 -22.17
CA GLN A 268 -6.87 -0.54 -21.86
C GLN A 268 -6.69 -0.74 -20.36
N GLN A 269 -5.99 -1.81 -19.98
CA GLN A 269 -5.51 -2.02 -18.61
C GLN A 269 -3.99 -2.23 -18.62
N PHE A 270 -3.33 -1.65 -17.62
CA PHE A 270 -1.91 -1.78 -17.31
C PHE A 270 -1.79 -2.26 -15.87
N SER A 271 -1.00 -3.30 -15.62
CA SER A 271 -0.78 -3.84 -14.28
C SER A 271 0.49 -4.69 -14.22
N GLY A 272 1.21 -4.61 -13.12
CA GLY A 272 2.38 -5.45 -12.87
C GLY A 272 3.70 -4.87 -13.38
N GLU A 273 3.67 -3.79 -14.15
CA GLU A 273 4.88 -3.11 -14.64
C GLU A 273 5.49 -2.17 -13.59
N ALA A 274 4.73 -1.83 -12.54
CA ALA A 274 5.18 -0.95 -11.47
C ALA A 274 4.76 -1.49 -10.10
N HIS A 275 5.72 -1.52 -9.18
CA HIS A 275 5.52 -1.86 -7.78
C HIS A 275 6.33 -0.93 -6.89
N VAL A 276 5.97 -0.87 -5.61
CA VAL A 276 6.76 -0.27 -4.56
C VAL A 276 6.78 -1.23 -3.39
N MET A 277 7.93 -1.37 -2.73
CA MET A 277 7.96 -2.00 -1.41
C MET A 277 8.26 -0.93 -0.36
N ARG A 278 7.56 -1.02 0.76
CA ARG A 278 7.88 -0.28 1.97
C ARG A 278 8.05 -1.28 3.08
N THR A 279 8.90 -0.96 4.04
CA THR A 279 9.08 -1.83 5.20
C THR A 279 8.89 -1.00 6.44
N LYS A 280 7.95 -1.42 7.30
CA LYS A 280 7.59 -0.73 8.54
C LYS A 280 8.12 -1.47 9.75
N LEU A 281 8.26 -0.78 10.88
CA LEU A 281 8.54 -1.46 12.15
C LEU A 281 7.43 -2.46 12.45
N ALA A 282 7.79 -3.67 12.90
CA ALA A 282 6.81 -4.72 13.20
C ALA A 282 5.84 -4.35 14.34
N SER A 283 6.23 -3.38 15.18
CA SER A 283 5.39 -2.86 16.27
C SER A 283 4.36 -1.81 15.82
N GLU A 284 4.38 -1.40 14.56
CA GLU A 284 3.57 -0.28 14.06
C GLU A 284 2.44 -0.77 13.15
N ASN A 285 1.24 -0.23 13.36
CA ASN A 285 0.09 -0.51 12.50
C ASN A 285 0.00 0.44 11.29
N GLU A 286 0.71 1.58 11.33
CA GLU A 286 0.71 2.58 10.28
C GLU A 286 2.14 2.82 9.73
N GLY A 287 2.36 2.41 8.48
CA GLY A 287 3.63 2.52 7.75
C GLY A 287 3.82 3.87 7.04
N GLY A 288 3.71 4.98 7.77
CA GLY A 288 4.02 6.31 7.23
C GLY A 288 5.54 6.53 7.13
N ILE A 289 6.07 6.77 5.93
CA ILE A 289 7.52 7.05 5.74
C ILE A 289 7.91 8.34 6.48
N TRP A 290 7.04 9.34 6.43
CA TRP A 290 7.25 10.64 7.06
C TRP A 290 7.31 10.60 8.59
N ASN A 291 6.60 9.65 9.21
CA ASN A 291 6.57 9.50 10.66
C ASN A 291 7.79 8.73 11.19
N GLY A 292 8.74 8.34 10.32
CA GLY A 292 9.90 7.54 10.67
C GLY A 292 9.60 6.07 10.99
N LYS A 293 8.34 5.64 10.77
CA LYS A 293 7.85 4.29 11.11
C LYS A 293 8.03 3.28 9.99
N SER A 294 8.35 3.76 8.79
CA SER A 294 8.62 2.93 7.62
C SER A 294 9.66 3.58 6.71
N VAL A 295 10.24 2.77 5.83
CA VAL A 295 11.27 3.18 4.89
C VAL A 295 10.95 2.67 3.49
N CYS A 296 11.53 3.29 2.47
CA CYS A 296 11.52 2.75 1.11
C CYS A 296 12.29 1.43 1.05
N ASP A 297 11.83 0.51 0.23
CA ASP A 297 12.42 -0.82 0.12
C ASP A 297 12.29 -1.36 -1.33
N SER A 298 12.94 -2.48 -1.57
CA SER A 298 12.84 -3.30 -2.77
C SER A 298 12.65 -4.77 -2.40
N PRO A 299 11.80 -5.53 -3.12
CA PRO A 299 11.58 -6.93 -2.80
C PRO A 299 12.77 -7.80 -3.24
N LEU A 300 13.21 -8.70 -2.37
CA LEU A 300 13.99 -9.88 -2.72
C LEU A 300 13.02 -11.04 -2.87
N LEU A 301 12.70 -11.41 -4.11
CA LEU A 301 11.76 -12.50 -4.37
C LEU A 301 12.39 -13.86 -4.07
N VAL A 302 11.87 -14.55 -3.06
CA VAL A 302 12.33 -15.86 -2.56
C VAL A 302 11.37 -17.00 -2.88
#